data_AF-A0A7Y1MJX7-F1
#
_entry.id   AF-A0A7Y1MJX7-F1
#
_cell.length_a   1.000
_cell.length_b   1.000
_cell.length_c   1.000
_cell.angle_alpha   90.00
_cell.angle_beta   90.00
_cell.angle_gamma   90.00
#
_symmetry.space_group_name_H-M   'P 1'
#
loop_
_entity.id
_entity.type
_entity.pdbx_description
1 polymer ?
#
loop_
_entity_poly.entity_id
_entity_poly.type
_entity_poly.pdbx_seq_one_letter_code
_entity_poly.pdbx_strand_id
1 'polypeptide(L)'
;MAMDQQVRSANCSKRRKERGEEELRHRVRQGEKQMLADLMAWTEDTEQASVMAGTLRYVHSLGRDGAREALRSRHKIVVNENVAAELYAIGQRQA
;
A
#
# COMPACT_ATOMS: atom_id res chain seq x y z
N MET A 1 -25.43 -11.55 -33.11
CA MET A 1 -24.40 -12.43 -32.52
C MET A 1 -23.61 -11.62 -31.52
N ALA A 2 -23.33 -12.15 -30.33
CA ALA A 2 -22.44 -11.47 -29.38
C ALA A 2 -21.04 -11.35 -30.01
N MET A 3 -20.42 -10.19 -29.88
CA MET A 3 -19.07 -9.94 -30.41
C MET A 3 -18.09 -10.94 -29.81
N ASP A 4 -17.20 -11.49 -30.64
CA ASP A 4 -16.21 -12.47 -30.22
C ASP A 4 -15.36 -11.98 -29.04
N GLN A 5 -15.09 -12.87 -28.08
CA GLN A 5 -14.41 -12.52 -26.83
C GLN A 5 -12.97 -12.04 -27.07
N GLN A 6 -12.27 -12.57 -28.08
CA GLN A 6 -10.91 -12.14 -28.40
C GLN A 6 -10.92 -10.71 -28.95
N VAL A 7 -11.86 -10.39 -29.84
CA VAL A 7 -12.01 -9.03 -30.39
C VAL A 7 -12.34 -8.01 -29.29
N ARG A 8 -13.21 -8.37 -28.35
CA ARG A 8 -13.52 -7.51 -27.18
C ARG A 8 -12.27 -7.27 -26.33
N SER A 9 -11.50 -8.31 -26.05
CA SER A 9 -10.29 -8.25 -25.24
C SER A 9 -9.19 -7.42 -25.92
N ALA A 10 -9.02 -7.57 -27.23
CA ALA A 10 -8.07 -6.79 -28.03
C ALA A 10 -8.43 -5.30 -28.07
N ASN A 11 -9.72 -4.97 -28.25
CA ASN A 11 -10.20 -3.59 -28.22
C ASN A 11 -10.01 -2.93 -26.84
N CYS A 12 -10.27 -3.66 -25.75
CA CYS A 12 -9.96 -3.17 -24.40
C CYS A 12 -8.46 -2.93 -24.24
N SER A 13 -7.61 -3.89 -24.61
CA SER A 13 -6.14 -3.74 -24.53
C SER A 13 -5.63 -2.54 -25.35
N LYS A 14 -6.16 -2.33 -26.55
CA LYS A 14 -5.82 -1.17 -27.39
C LYS A 14 -6.20 0.15 -26.71
N ARG A 15 -7.41 0.25 -26.14
CA ARG A 15 -7.86 1.43 -25.41
C ARG A 15 -7.00 1.74 -24.18
N ARG A 16 -6.57 0.70 -23.45
CA ARG A 16 -5.64 0.86 -22.32
C ARG A 16 -4.31 1.46 -22.77
N LYS A 17 -3.74 0.95 -23.87
CA LYS A 17 -2.51 1.49 -24.47
C LYS A 17 -2.66 2.93 -24.96
N GLU A 18 -3.76 3.25 -25.64
CA GLU A 18 -4.06 4.62 -26.11
C GLU A 18 -4.16 5.62 -24.96
N ARG A 19 -4.63 5.18 -23.79
CA ARG A 19 -4.75 6.00 -22.57
C ARG A 19 -3.49 6.04 -21.72
N GLY A 20 -2.44 5.30 -22.11
CA GLY A 20 -1.22 5.14 -21.30
C GLY A 20 -1.49 4.43 -19.96
N GLU A 21 -2.53 3.61 -19.88
CA GLU A 21 -2.82 2.83 -18.68
C GLU A 21 -1.76 1.75 -18.48
N GLU A 22 -1.05 1.81 -17.35
CA GLU A 22 -0.08 0.79 -16.94
C GLU A 22 -0.61 -0.06 -15.79
N GLU A 23 -0.44 -1.38 -15.89
CA GLU A 23 -0.86 -2.31 -14.84
C GLU A 23 0.23 -2.41 -13.76
N LEU A 24 -0.01 -1.79 -12.61
CA LEU A 24 0.88 -1.89 -11.44
C LEU A 24 0.53 -3.15 -10.63
N ARG A 25 1.41 -4.18 -10.67
CA ARG A 25 1.24 -5.41 -9.89
C ARG A 25 2.13 -5.41 -8.64
N HIS A 26 1.52 -5.53 -7.48
CA HIS A 26 2.22 -5.63 -6.20
C HIS A 26 1.90 -6.97 -5.51
N ARG A 27 2.92 -7.66 -4.98
CA ARG A 27 2.73 -8.87 -4.18
C ARG A 27 2.66 -8.47 -2.71
N VAL A 28 1.53 -8.78 -2.08
CA VAL A 28 1.26 -8.43 -0.66
C VAL A 28 0.97 -9.68 0.16
N ARG A 29 1.14 -9.60 1.49
CA ARG A 29 0.76 -10.70 2.39
C ARG A 29 -0.75 -10.60 2.70
N GLN A 30 -1.26 -11.59 3.43
CA GLN A 30 -2.68 -11.70 3.74
C GLN A 30 -3.19 -10.50 4.56
N GLY A 31 -2.37 -9.94 5.45
CA GLY A 31 -2.77 -8.81 6.29
C GLY A 31 -3.07 -7.55 5.49
N GLU A 32 -2.20 -7.18 4.56
CA GLU A 32 -2.39 -6.01 3.71
C GLU A 32 -3.58 -6.23 2.75
N LYS A 33 -3.77 -7.45 2.27
CA LYS A 33 -4.95 -7.81 1.46
C LYS A 33 -6.26 -7.65 2.23
N GLN A 34 -6.28 -8.05 3.51
CA GLN A 34 -7.45 -7.87 4.36
C GLN A 34 -7.73 -6.38 4.62
N MET A 35 -6.70 -5.59 4.93
CA MET A 35 -6.86 -4.13 5.09
C MET A 35 -7.47 -3.47 3.85
N LEU A 36 -7.03 -3.88 2.65
CA LEU A 36 -7.61 -3.38 1.40
C LEU A 36 -9.08 -3.80 1.25
N ALA A 37 -9.43 -5.04 1.59
CA ALA A 37 -10.82 -5.51 1.54
C ALA A 37 -11.74 -4.73 2.51
N ASP A 38 -11.24 -4.42 3.71
CA ASP A 38 -11.99 -3.64 4.69
C ASP A 38 -12.21 -2.20 4.19
N LEU A 39 -11.20 -1.59 3.56
CA LEU A 39 -11.32 -0.28 2.92
C LEU A 39 -12.33 -0.30 1.77
N MET A 40 -12.29 -1.33 0.91
CA MET A 40 -13.25 -1.51 -0.18
C MET A 40 -14.69 -1.60 0.34
N ALA A 41 -14.91 -2.36 1.42
CA ALA A 41 -16.22 -2.48 2.05
C ALA A 41 -16.68 -1.14 2.64
N TRP A 42 -15.78 -0.38 3.26
CA TRP A 42 -16.10 0.92 3.84
C TRP A 42 -16.44 1.97 2.79
N THR A 43 -15.76 1.97 1.64
CA THR A 43 -16.04 2.92 0.55
C THR A 43 -17.09 2.43 -0.43
N GLU A 44 -17.68 1.25 -0.19
CA GLU A 44 -18.62 0.57 -1.11
C GLU A 44 -18.07 0.43 -2.54
N ASP A 45 -16.74 0.26 -2.67
CA ASP A 45 -16.05 0.20 -3.95
C ASP A 45 -15.59 -1.23 -4.27
N THR A 46 -15.86 -1.68 -5.49
CA THR A 46 -15.52 -3.02 -5.96
C THR A 46 -14.16 -3.08 -6.66
N GLU A 47 -13.57 -1.94 -7.01
CA GLU A 47 -12.32 -1.85 -7.74
C GLU A 47 -11.15 -1.48 -6.81
N GLN A 48 -10.26 -2.44 -6.58
CA GLN A 48 -9.05 -2.25 -5.76
C GLN A 48 -8.21 -1.05 -6.18
N ALA A 49 -8.03 -0.85 -7.49
CA ALA A 49 -7.24 0.26 -8.03
C ALA A 49 -7.87 1.61 -7.70
N SER A 50 -9.20 1.71 -7.76
CA SER A 50 -9.95 2.91 -7.39
C SER A 50 -9.74 3.25 -5.91
N VAL A 51 -9.90 2.26 -5.03
CA VAL A 51 -9.68 2.42 -3.58
C VAL A 51 -8.25 2.84 -3.27
N MET A 52 -7.25 2.18 -3.86
CA MET A 52 -5.84 2.55 -3.66
C MET A 52 -5.55 3.99 -4.10
N ALA A 53 -6.06 4.39 -5.27
CA ALA A 53 -5.91 5.75 -5.75
C ALA A 53 -6.67 6.76 -4.86
N GLY A 54 -7.83 6.37 -4.33
CA GLY A 54 -8.61 7.14 -3.36
C GLY A 54 -7.83 7.40 -2.07
N THR A 55 -7.22 6.36 -1.50
CA THR A 55 -6.38 6.46 -0.30
C THR A 55 -5.20 7.41 -0.53
N LEU A 56 -4.54 7.33 -1.69
CA LEU A 56 -3.44 8.23 -2.02
C LEU A 56 -3.90 9.69 -2.14
N ARG A 57 -5.06 9.93 -2.79
CA ARG A 57 -5.66 11.26 -2.89
C ARG A 57 -6.05 11.82 -1.52
N TYR A 58 -6.59 10.99 -0.63
CA TYR A 58 -6.91 11.39 0.74
C TYR A 58 -5.64 11.79 1.51
N VAL A 59 -4.59 10.99 1.46
CA VAL A 59 -3.33 11.34 2.12
C VAL A 59 -2.77 12.66 1.56
N HIS A 60 -2.85 12.86 0.25
CA HIS A 60 -2.43 14.11 -0.39
C HIS A 60 -3.28 15.31 0.06
N SER A 61 -4.59 15.15 0.27
CA SER A 61 -5.47 16.26 0.69
C SER A 61 -5.20 16.77 2.10
N LEU A 62 -4.50 16.00 2.94
CA LEU A 62 -4.03 16.43 4.26
C LEU A 62 -2.90 17.48 4.21
N GLY A 63 -2.39 17.79 3.02
CA GLY A 63 -1.21 18.64 2.85
C GLY A 63 0.07 17.94 3.30
N ARG A 64 1.22 18.61 3.11
CA ARG A 64 2.54 18.00 3.32
C ARG A 64 2.75 17.49 4.76
N ASP A 65 2.40 18.31 5.75
CA ASP A 65 2.66 17.99 7.15
C ASP A 65 1.63 16.98 7.69
N GLY A 66 0.36 17.10 7.28
CA GLY A 66 -0.67 16.12 7.62
C GLY A 66 -0.40 14.75 7.02
N ALA A 67 0.05 14.69 5.76
CA ALA A 67 0.47 13.45 5.12
C ALA A 67 1.65 12.80 5.84
N ARG A 68 2.66 13.60 6.23
CA ARG A 68 3.84 13.11 6.97
C ARG A 68 3.44 12.53 8.33
N GLU A 69 2.56 13.20 9.06
CA GLU A 69 2.07 12.71 10.35
C GLU A 69 1.22 11.45 10.19
N ALA A 70 0.35 11.38 9.17
CA ALA A 70 -0.48 10.20 8.91
C ALA A 70 0.35 8.96 8.56
N LEU A 71 1.41 9.14 7.76
CA LEU A 71 2.29 8.08 7.27
C LEU A 71 3.50 7.80 8.17
N ARG A 72 3.63 8.45 9.32
CA ARG A 72 4.78 8.21 10.21
C ARG A 72 4.78 6.77 10.72
N SER A 73 5.97 6.21 10.93
CA SER A 73 6.10 4.94 11.63
C SER A 73 5.55 5.08 13.05
N ARG A 74 4.52 4.30 13.37
CA ARG A 74 3.95 4.23 14.72
C ARG A 74 4.67 3.23 15.62
N HIS A 75 5.62 2.48 15.06
CA HIS A 75 6.35 1.46 15.80
C HIS A 75 7.44 2.14 16.62
N LYS A 76 7.25 2.18 17.94
CA LYS A 76 8.29 2.62 18.87
C LYS A 76 9.16 1.43 19.22
N ILE A 77 10.43 1.45 18.83
CA ILE A 77 11.41 0.48 19.33
C ILE A 77 11.73 0.91 20.76
N VAL A 78 11.23 0.13 21.73
CA VAL A 78 11.57 0.29 23.14
C VAL A 78 12.59 -0.79 23.48
N VAL A 79 13.83 -0.38 23.75
CA VAL A 79 14.85 -1.31 24.23
C VAL A 79 14.53 -1.62 25.69
N ASN A 80 14.35 -2.90 26.00
CA ASN A 80 14.18 -3.34 27.38
C ASN A 80 15.46 -3.06 28.18
N GLU A 81 15.34 -2.62 29.43
CA GLU A 81 16.50 -2.30 30.28
C GLU A 81 17.51 -3.46 30.37
N ASN A 82 17.04 -4.70 30.41
CA ASN A 82 17.90 -5.88 30.42
C ASN A 82 18.71 -6.00 29.11
N VAL A 83 18.05 -5.76 27.97
CA VAL A 83 18.72 -5.77 26.65
C VAL A 83 19.71 -4.62 26.54
N ALA A 84 19.37 -3.44 27.07
CA ALA A 84 20.29 -2.30 27.10
C ALA A 84 21.53 -2.61 27.95
N ALA A 85 21.35 -3.17 29.15
CA ALA A 85 22.45 -3.54 30.04
C ALA A 85 23.39 -4.57 29.39
N GLU A 86 22.83 -5.57 28.70
CA GLU A 86 23.60 -6.56 27.97
C GLU A 86 24.42 -5.93 26.82
N LEU A 87 23.80 -5.05 26.02
CA LEU A 87 24.47 -4.33 24.94
C LEU A 87 25.64 -3.48 25.46
N TYR A 88 25.45 -2.78 26.58
CA TYR A 88 26.53 -2.01 27.22
C TYR A 88 27.67 -2.90 27.71
N ALA A 89 27.37 -4.03 28.35
CA ALA A 89 28.38 -4.96 28.84
C ALA A 89 29.18 -5.64 27.70
N ILE A 90 28.55 -5.88 26.56
CA ILE A 90 29.24 -6.36 25.35
C ILE A 90 30.19 -5.28 24.81
N GLY A 91 29.70 -4.03 24.68
CA GLY A 91 30.52 -2.93 24.18
C GLY A 91 31.77 -2.66 25.02
N GLN A 92 31.66 -2.74 26.35
CA GLN A 92 32.79 -2.58 27.27
C GLN A 92 33.84 -3.70 27.16
N ARG A 93 33.45 -4.90 26.71
CA ARG A 93 34.37 -6.04 26.53
C ARG A 93 35.12 -6.01 25.20
N GLN A 94 34.65 -5.21 24.25
CA GLN A 94 35.23 -5.09 22.90
C GLN A 94 36.16 -3.87 22.74
N ALA A 95 36.17 -2.96 23.72
CA ALA A 95 37.06 -1.80 23.81
C ALA A 95 38.33 -2.14 24.59
#